data_AF-A0A944JIG2-F1
#
_entry.id   AF-A0A944JIG2-F1
#
_cell.length_a   1.000
_cell.length_b   1.000
_cell.length_c   1.000
_cell.angle_alpha   90.00
_cell.angle_beta   90.00
_cell.angle_gamma   90.00
#
_symmetry.space_group_name_H-M   'P 1'
#
loop_
_entity.id
_entity.type
_entity.pdbx_description
1 polymer ?
#
loop_
_entity_poly.entity_id
_entity_poly.type
_entity_poly.pdbx_seq_one_letter_code
_entity_poly.pdbx_strand_id
1 'polypeptide(L)'
;MDTRAETRGQIGELVFKLYRIRFTEPGVGKYLKRWGLTFQRPDKRAVEQDAEAVRVWHEETWPAIRAKAKAENAEVLFGDQVGVRSDQVTGRTWG
;
A
#
# COMPACT_ATOMS: atom_id res chain seq x y z
N MET A 1 1.34 -13.74 -9.56
CA MET A 1 0.91 -14.52 -8.38
C MET A 1 0.18 -13.54 -7.46
N ASP A 2 -1.13 -13.74 -7.26
CA ASP A 2 -2.06 -12.78 -6.66
C ASP A 2 -1.86 -12.69 -5.14
N THR A 3 -1.56 -11.49 -4.61
CA THR A 3 -1.30 -11.18 -3.20
C THR A 3 -2.59 -11.18 -2.38
N ARG A 4 -3.28 -12.33 -2.33
CA ARG A 4 -4.48 -12.52 -1.51
C ARG A 4 -4.08 -12.75 -0.04
N ALA A 5 -4.04 -11.65 0.71
CA ALA A 5 -4.27 -11.53 2.16
C ALA A 5 -4.01 -12.78 3.04
N GLU A 6 -2.76 -12.99 3.45
CA GLU A 6 -2.36 -13.97 4.50
C GLU A 6 -2.97 -13.67 5.89
N THR A 7 -3.65 -12.53 6.05
CA THR A 7 -4.20 -12.04 7.33
C THR A 7 -5.31 -12.93 7.91
N ARG A 8 -6.12 -13.61 7.08
CA ARG A 8 -7.25 -14.43 7.57
C ARG A 8 -6.78 -15.72 8.23
N GLY A 9 -5.75 -16.35 7.68
CA GLY A 9 -5.12 -17.53 8.27
C GLY A 9 -4.49 -17.22 9.62
N GLN A 10 -3.70 -16.14 9.70
CA GLN A 10 -3.06 -15.68 10.93
C GLN A 10 -4.08 -15.33 12.04
N ILE A 11 -5.18 -14.66 11.68
CA ILE A 11 -6.26 -14.37 12.64
C ILE A 11 -6.92 -15.66 13.13
N GLY A 12 -7.15 -16.63 12.25
CA GLY A 12 -7.67 -17.94 12.62
C GLY A 12 -6.77 -18.68 13.62
N GLU A 13 -5.45 -18.64 13.40
CA GLU A 13 -4.46 -19.22 14.32
C GLU A 13 -4.43 -18.50 15.68
N LEU A 14 -4.50 -17.17 15.69
CA LEU A 14 -4.53 -16.38 16.92
C LEU A 14 -5.76 -16.73 17.76
N VAL A 15 -6.93 -16.83 17.13
CA VAL A 15 -8.17 -17.23 17.79
C VAL A 15 -8.07 -18.63 18.37
N PHE A 16 -7.42 -19.56 17.66
CA PHE A 16 -7.17 -20.90 18.19
C PHE A 16 -6.19 -20.90 19.37
N LYS A 17 -5.14 -20.05 19.35
CA LYS A 17 -4.19 -19.92 20.47
C LYS A 17 -4.88 -19.40 21.73
N LEU A 18 -5.75 -18.39 21.61
CA LEU A 18 -6.40 -17.72 22.74
C LEU A 18 -7.63 -18.45 23.27
N TYR A 19 -8.47 -18.97 22.37
CA TYR A 19 -9.80 -19.48 22.71
C TYR A 19 -9.98 -20.97 22.40
N ARG A 20 -8.98 -21.63 21.80
CA ARG A 20 -9.04 -23.04 21.37
C ARG A 20 -10.18 -23.37 20.39
N ILE A 21 -10.78 -22.35 19.78
CA ILE A 21 -11.81 -22.48 18.74
C ILE A 21 -11.14 -22.46 17.38
N ARG A 22 -11.50 -23.41 16.50
CA ARG A 22 -11.05 -23.41 15.11
C ARG A 22 -12.12 -22.81 14.20
N PHE A 23 -11.70 -21.85 13.38
CA PHE A 23 -12.50 -21.30 12.31
C PHE A 23 -11.96 -21.74 10.95
N THR A 24 -12.85 -21.95 9.99
CA THR A 24 -12.46 -22.04 8.58
C THR A 24 -12.10 -20.65 8.08
N GLU A 25 -11.21 -20.54 7.09
CA GLU A 25 -10.78 -19.26 6.53
C GLU A 25 -11.95 -18.39 6.01
N PRO A 26 -12.97 -18.94 5.32
CA PRO A 26 -14.18 -18.18 4.97
C PRO A 26 -14.99 -17.74 6.21
N GLY A 27 -14.99 -18.56 7.26
CA GLY A 27 -15.64 -18.26 8.53
C GLY A 27 -15.00 -17.05 9.23
N VAL A 28 -13.67 -17.01 9.30
CA VAL A 28 -12.91 -15.84 9.80
C VAL A 28 -13.28 -14.60 9.01
N GLY A 29 -13.29 -14.69 7.67
CA GLY A 29 -13.68 -13.57 6.80
C GLY A 29 -15.09 -13.04 7.07
N LYS A 30 -16.06 -13.92 7.35
CA LYS A 30 -17.44 -13.55 7.67
C LYS A 30 -17.54 -12.79 9.01
N TYR A 31 -16.81 -13.24 10.03
CA TYR A 31 -16.78 -12.56 11.34
C TYR A 31 -16.06 -11.22 11.30
N LEU A 32 -14.91 -11.15 10.62
CA LEU A 32 -14.19 -9.89 10.43
C LEU A 32 -15.07 -8.85 9.73
N LYS A 33 -15.77 -9.23 8.66
CA LYS A 33 -16.73 -8.35 7.98
C LYS A 33 -17.88 -7.93 8.90
N ARG A 34 -18.42 -8.85 9.72
CA ARG A 34 -19.51 -8.55 10.68
C ARG A 34 -19.07 -7.56 11.75
N TRP A 35 -17.80 -7.61 12.17
CA TRP A 35 -17.22 -6.68 13.14
C TRP A 35 -16.68 -5.39 12.51
N GLY A 36 -16.90 -5.17 11.21
CA GLY A 36 -16.42 -3.96 10.52
C GLY A 36 -14.91 -3.95 10.24
N LEU A 37 -14.22 -5.05 10.50
CA LEU A 37 -12.79 -5.23 10.22
C LEU A 37 -12.63 -5.63 8.75
N THR A 38 -12.55 -4.63 7.88
CA THR A 38 -12.26 -4.81 6.46
C THR A 38 -10.77 -4.63 6.21
N PHE A 39 -10.24 -5.36 5.22
CA PHE A 39 -8.87 -5.15 4.76
C PHE A 39 -8.72 -3.71 4.27
N GLN A 40 -8.03 -2.89 5.05
CA GLN A 40 -7.64 -1.55 4.64
C GLN A 40 -6.39 -1.67 3.78
N ARG A 41 -6.41 -1.03 2.61
CA ARG A 41 -5.20 -0.94 1.80
C ARG A 41 -4.13 -0.25 2.65
N PRO A 42 -2.91 -0.81 2.74
CA PRO A 42 -1.81 -0.12 3.39
C PRO A 42 -1.69 1.29 2.80
N ASP A 43 -1.45 2.24 3.69
CA ASP A 43 -1.22 3.62 3.27
C ASP A 43 -0.06 3.63 2.28
N LYS A 44 -0.30 4.21 1.11
CA LYS A 44 0.71 4.28 0.03
C LYS A 44 1.66 5.46 0.22
N ARG A 45 1.46 6.27 1.26
CA ARG A 45 2.37 7.36 1.60
C ARG A 45 3.74 6.78 1.94
N ALA A 46 4.76 7.25 1.24
CA ALA A 46 6.13 6.92 1.61
C ALA A 46 6.39 7.49 3.00
N VAL A 47 7.00 6.71 3.89
CA VAL A 47 7.27 7.13 5.28
C VAL A 47 8.13 8.40 5.32
N GLU A 48 8.99 8.59 4.32
CA GLU A 48 9.90 9.73 4.15
C GLU A 48 9.28 10.89 3.35
N GLN A 49 8.00 10.82 3.01
CA GLN A 49 7.35 11.85 2.17
C GLN A 49 7.28 13.20 2.91
N ASP A 50 7.98 14.20 2.37
CA ASP A 50 7.85 15.58 2.82
C ASP A 50 6.55 16.20 2.25
N ALA A 51 5.59 16.45 3.15
CA ALA A 51 4.29 17.00 2.81
C ALA A 51 4.37 18.43 2.24
N GLU A 52 5.34 19.23 2.67
CA GLU A 52 5.53 20.59 2.17
C GLU A 52 6.11 20.55 0.75
N ALA A 53 7.11 19.70 0.51
CA ALA A 53 7.66 19.51 -0.84
C ALA A 53 6.59 19.02 -1.83
N VAL A 54 5.70 18.12 -1.40
CA VAL A 54 4.58 17.63 -2.22
C VAL A 54 3.58 18.75 -2.51
N ARG A 55 3.26 19.60 -1.53
CA ARG A 55 2.35 20.72 -1.72
C ARG A 55 2.93 21.72 -2.73
N VAL A 56 4.17 22.16 -2.53
CA VAL A 56 4.88 23.08 -3.43
C VAL A 56 4.96 22.51 -4.85
N TRP A 57 5.24 21.22 -4.98
CA TRP A 57 5.26 20.58 -6.29
C TRP A 57 3.90 20.63 -6.99
N HIS A 58 2.82 20.34 -6.26
CA HIS A 58 1.47 20.27 -6.79
C HIS A 58 0.85 21.64 -7.09
N GLU A 59 1.09 22.64 -6.22
CA GLU A 59 0.49 23.97 -6.31
C GLU A 59 1.29 24.92 -7.21
N GLU A 60 2.61 24.80 -7.24
CA GLU A 60 3.48 25.76 -7.93
C GLU A 60 4.21 25.12 -9.11
N THR A 61 4.95 24.05 -8.85
CA THR A 61 5.92 23.51 -9.82
C THR A 61 5.24 22.88 -11.02
N TRP A 62 4.24 22.02 -10.81
CA TRP A 62 3.55 21.33 -11.88
C TRP A 62 2.74 22.28 -12.78
N PRO A 63 1.94 23.22 -12.25
CA PRO A 63 1.25 24.20 -13.08
C PRO A 63 2.20 25.04 -13.93
N ALA A 64 3.36 25.45 -13.38
CA ALA A 64 4.37 26.20 -14.12
C ALA A 64 4.97 25.40 -15.29
N ILE A 65 5.36 24.13 -15.04
CA ILE A 65 5.87 23.23 -16.08
C ILE A 65 4.82 23.01 -17.18
N ARG A 66 3.57 22.79 -16.79
CA ARG A 66 2.46 22.56 -17.73
C ARG A 66 2.16 23.79 -18.58
N ALA A 67 2.21 24.99 -17.99
CA ALA A 67 2.01 26.24 -18.71
C ALA A 67 3.12 26.46 -19.75
N LYS A 68 4.37 26.21 -19.36
CA LYS A 68 5.53 26.30 -20.26
C LYS A 68 5.42 25.31 -21.42
N ALA A 69 5.12 24.05 -21.13
CA ALA A 69 4.95 23.02 -22.17
C ALA A 69 3.83 23.39 -23.16
N LYS A 70 2.72 23.96 -22.67
CA LYS A 70 1.64 24.44 -23.53
C LYS A 70 2.06 25.62 -24.41
N ALA A 71 2.83 26.57 -23.88
CA ALA A 71 3.33 27.72 -24.64
C ALA A 71 4.32 27.31 -25.73
N GLU A 72 5.13 26.28 -25.48
CA GLU A 72 6.16 25.78 -26.39
C GLU A 72 5.64 24.66 -27.31
N ASN A 73 4.36 24.29 -27.20
CA ASN A 73 3.78 23.11 -27.87
C ASN A 73 4.64 21.84 -27.69
N ALA A 74 5.16 21.67 -26.48
CA ALA A 74 6.10 20.62 -26.10
C ALA A 74 5.40 19.51 -25.30
N GLU A 75 6.00 18.32 -25.33
CA GLU A 75 5.55 17.15 -24.57
C GLU A 75 6.34 17.03 -23.26
N VAL A 76 5.65 16.67 -22.17
CA VAL A 76 6.29 16.44 -20.87
C VAL A 76 6.45 14.95 -20.63
N LEU A 77 7.69 14.49 -20.52
CA LEU A 77 8.04 13.10 -20.23
C LEU A 77 8.54 12.98 -18.79
N PHE A 78 7.99 12.02 -18.05
CA PHE A 78 8.47 11.66 -16.71
C PHE A 78 9.29 10.38 -16.79
N GLY A 79 10.55 10.44 -16.34
CA GLY A 79 11.41 9.28 -16.15
C GLY A 79 11.47 8.91 -14.68
N ASP A 80 11.41 7.61 -14.38
CA ASP A 80 11.65 7.07 -13.05
C ASP A 80 12.64 5.90 -13.14
N GLN A 81 13.39 5.67 -12.06
CA GLN A 81 14.37 4.59 -11.98
C GLN A 81 13.89 3.52 -11.01
N VAL A 82 13.78 2.29 -11.50
CA VAL A 82 13.50 1.13 -10.65
C VAL A 82 14.82 0.50 -10.22
N GLY A 83 15.04 0.41 -8.91
CA GLY A 83 16.13 -0.38 -8.34
C GLY A 83 15.82 -1.88 -8.45
N VAL A 84 16.59 -2.61 -9.25
CA VAL A 84 16.55 -4.08 -9.24
C VAL A 84 17.51 -4.57 -8.16
N ARG A 85 17.00 -5.31 -7.19
CA ARG A 85 17.80 -5.94 -6.14
C ARG A 85 17.69 -7.46 -6.25
N SER A 86 18.81 -8.16 -6.07
CA SER A 86 18.90 -9.62 -6.21
C SER A 86 18.65 -10.36 -4.89
N ASP A 87 18.55 -9.65 -3.78
CA ASP A 87 18.29 -10.17 -2.44
C ASP A 87 16.77 -10.18 -2.14
N GLN A 88 16.39 -11.12 -1.27
CA GLN A 88 15.01 -11.38 -0.92
C GLN A 88 14.52 -10.35 0.13
N VAL A 89 13.77 -9.33 -0.31
CA VAL A 89 13.24 -8.25 0.57
C VAL A 89 11.94 -8.66 1.30
N THR A 90 11.76 -9.94 1.61
CA THR A 90 10.70 -10.37 2.53
C THR A 90 11.27 -10.38 3.94
N GLY A 91 11.27 -9.20 4.57
CA GLY A 91 11.31 -9.15 6.03
C GLY A 91 10.14 -9.97 6.55
N ARG A 92 10.43 -11.01 7.34
CA ARG A 92 9.39 -11.75 8.06
C ARG A 92 8.71 -10.76 9.00
N THR A 93 7.49 -10.35 8.69
CA THR A 93 6.65 -9.62 9.63
C THR A 93 6.06 -10.64 10.61
N TRP A 94 6.26 -10.35 11.90
CA TRP A 94 5.76 -11.01 13.11
C TRP A 94 5.70 -12.55 13.10
N GLY A 95 6.66 -13.16 13.80
CA GLY A 95 6.52 -14.51 14.37
C GLY A 95 5.67 -14.52 15.62
#